data_AF-Q335F2-F1
#
_entry.id   AF-Q335F2-F1
#
_cell.length_a   1.000
_cell.length_b   1.000
_cell.length_c   1.000
_cell.angle_alpha   90.00
_cell.angle_beta   90.00
_cell.angle_gamma   90.00
#
_symmetry.space_group_name_H-M   'P 1'
#
loop_
_entity.id
_entity.type
_entity.pdbx_description
1 polymer ?
#
loop_
_entity_poly.entity_id
_entity_poly.type
_entity_poly.pdbx_seq_one_letter_code
_entity_poly.pdbx_strand_id
1 'polypeptide(L)' 'MTYLDRLCEVRSEYADRTESRGVYLTFDDGPDPLCTPDILDVLAEHGVPATFFVIGAYAADQPNTNPT' A
#
# COMPACT_ATOMS: atom_id res chain seq x y z
N MET A 1 12.92 -29.07 -6.67
CA MET A 1 11.65 -28.55 -6.12
C MET A 1 11.92 -27.17 -5.54
N THR A 2 11.86 -26.14 -6.39
CA THR A 2 12.07 -24.75 -5.98
C THR A 2 10.73 -24.16 -5.54
N TYR A 3 10.78 -23.26 -4.56
CA TYR A 3 9.63 -22.61 -3.92
C TYR A 3 8.70 -21.86 -4.90
N LEU A 4 9.18 -21.63 -6.13
CA LEU A 4 8.48 -20.91 -7.21
C LEU A 4 7.34 -21.72 -7.84
N ASP A 5 7.30 -23.05 -7.68
CA ASP A 5 6.22 -23.88 -8.24
C ASP A 5 4.90 -23.80 -7.44
N ARG A 6 4.90 -23.19 -6.24
CA ARG A 6 3.71 -23.09 -5.36
C ARG A 6 2.86 -21.84 -5.53
N LEU A 7 3.25 -20.90 -6.39
CA LEU A 7 2.50 -19.65 -6.58
C LEU A 7 1.47 -19.72 -7.71
N CYS A 8 1.45 -20.80 -8.50
CA CYS A 8 0.54 -20.94 -9.61
C CYS A 8 -0.67 -21.81 -9.25
N GLU A 9 -1.64 -21.21 -8.55
CA GLU A 9 -3.11 -21.42 -8.75
C GLU A 9 -3.95 -20.69 -7.68
N VAL A 10 -3.57 -19.48 -7.28
CA VAL A 10 -4.58 -18.58 -6.69
C VAL A 10 -5.35 -18.00 -7.88
N ARG A 11 -6.49 -18.61 -8.22
CA ARG A 11 -7.48 -17.98 -9.11
C ARG A 11 -7.99 -16.72 -8.42
N SER A 12 -7.31 -15.61 -8.66
CA SER A 12 -7.67 -14.33 -8.08
C SER A 12 -8.87 -13.77 -8.85
N GLU A 13 -10.07 -13.96 -8.31
CA GLU A 13 -11.28 -13.27 -8.78
C GLU A 13 -11.18 -11.75 -8.64
N TYR A 14 -10.18 -11.27 -7.90
CA TYR A 14 -9.81 -9.87 -7.69
C TYR A 14 -8.55 -9.44 -8.47
N ALA A 15 -8.01 -10.30 -9.35
CA ALA A 15 -6.90 -9.90 -10.20
C ALA A 15 -7.39 -8.81 -11.14
N ASP A 16 -6.59 -7.75 -11.25
CA ASP A 16 -6.75 -6.81 -12.35
C ASP A 16 -6.74 -7.62 -13.66
N ARG A 17 -7.66 -7.28 -14.57
CA ARG A 17 -7.84 -8.01 -15.84
C ARG A 17 -6.71 -7.75 -16.81
N THR A 18 -5.70 -7.00 -16.40
CA THR A 18 -4.46 -6.86 -17.13
C THR A 18 -3.65 -8.14 -16.96
N GLU A 19 -3.14 -8.71 -18.04
CA GLU A 19 -2.19 -9.84 -18.03
C GLU A 19 -0.83 -9.46 -17.37
N SER A 20 -0.78 -8.34 -16.65
CA SER A 20 0.39 -7.79 -16.00
C SER A 20 0.45 -8.25 -14.55
N ARG A 21 1.63 -8.70 -14.11
CA ARG A 21 1.86 -9.08 -12.71
C ARG A 21 2.02 -7.82 -11.86
N GLY A 22 0.90 -7.26 -11.42
CA GLY A 22 0.84 -6.09 -10.54
C GLY A 22 0.37 -6.44 -9.13
N VAL A 23 0.75 -5.61 -8.17
CA VAL A 23 0.16 -5.57 -6.83
C VAL A 23 -0.25 -4.13 -6.53
N TYR A 24 -1.32 -3.95 -5.77
CA TYR A 24 -1.82 -2.64 -5.34
C TYR A 24 -1.66 -2.54 -3.83
N LEU A 25 -1.00 -1.49 -3.36
CA LEU A 25 -0.78 -1.25 -1.94
C LEU A 25 -1.87 -0.33 -1.39
N THR A 26 -2.55 -0.81 -0.35
CA THR A 26 -3.50 -0.03 0.43
C THR A 26 -3.15 -0.12 1.91
N PHE A 27 -3.28 0.98 2.63
CA PHE A 27 -3.05 1.06 4.07
C PHE A 27 -4.33 1.52 4.75
N ASP A 28 -4.78 0.75 5.73
CA ASP A 28 -5.91 1.09 6.59
C ASP A 28 -5.41 1.71 7.89
N ASP A 29 -6.26 2.53 8.51
CA ASP A 29 -5.98 3.27 9.74
C ASP A 29 -4.87 4.34 9.59
N GLY A 30 -4.71 5.18 10.61
CA GLY A 30 -3.77 6.31 10.59
C GLY A 30 -4.39 7.65 10.14
N PRO A 31 -3.59 8.69 9.85
CA PRO A 31 -2.12 8.71 9.91
C PRO A 31 -1.61 8.50 11.34
N ASP A 32 -0.60 7.65 11.48
CA ASP A 32 0.11 7.41 12.74
C ASP A 32 1.47 8.14 12.71
N PRO A 33 1.76 9.00 13.70
CA PRO A 33 2.95 9.84 13.69
C PRO A 33 4.27 9.06 13.86
N LEU A 34 4.23 7.82 14.34
CA LEU A 34 5.42 6.99 14.56
C LEU A 34 5.76 6.14 13.34
N CYS A 35 4.78 5.68 12.56
CA CYS A 35 5.05 4.75 11.44
C CYS A 35 4.69 5.28 10.05
N THR A 36 3.70 6.20 9.92
CA THR A 36 3.31 6.72 8.60
C THR A 36 4.46 7.43 7.87
N PRO A 37 5.33 8.23 8.53
CA PRO A 37 6.47 8.84 7.85
C PRO A 37 7.42 7.83 7.20
N ASP A 38 7.80 6.78 7.93
CA ASP A 38 8.72 5.75 7.44
C ASP A 38 8.12 4.99 6.24
N ILE A 39 6.80 4.74 6.24
CA ILE A 39 6.11 4.11 5.10
C ILE A 39 6.16 5.03 3.88
N LEU A 40 5.90 6.33 4.06
CA LEU A 40 5.94 7.30 2.96
C LEU A 40 7.34 7.44 2.37
N ASP A 41 8.38 7.43 3.21
CA ASP A 41 9.78 7.49 2.76
C ASP A 41 10.13 6.29 1.87
N VAL A 42 9.72 5.07 2.24
CA VAL A 42 9.96 3.85 1.44
C VAL A 42 9.19 3.89 0.12
N LEU A 43 7.93 4.32 0.14
CA LEU A 43 7.13 4.45 -1.09
C LEU A 43 7.75 5.49 -2.04
N ALA A 44 8.24 6.60 -1.51
CA ALA A 44 8.91 7.65 -2.27
C ALA A 44 10.26 7.18 -2.84
N GLU A 45 11.07 6.48 -2.04
CA GLU A 45 12.35 5.89 -2.49
C GLU A 45 12.17 4.99 -3.72
N HIS A 46 11.10 4.20 -3.73
CA HIS A 46 10.80 3.28 -4.82
C HIS A 46 9.91 3.88 -5.93
N GLY A 47 9.41 5.11 -5.76
CA GLY A 47 8.47 5.74 -6.69
C GLY A 47 7.16 4.95 -6.86
N VAL A 48 6.72 4.27 -5.80
CA VAL A 48 5.54 3.38 -5.83
C VAL A 48 4.33 4.13 -5.24
N PRO A 49 3.22 4.25 -6.00
CA PRO A 49 1.99 4.82 -5.47
C PRO A 49 1.27 3.83 -4.54
N ALA A 50 0.55 4.37 -3.55
CA ALA A 50 -0.33 3.62 -2.67
C ALA A 50 -1.58 4.44 -2.31
N THR A 51 -2.61 3.77 -1.78
CA THR A 51 -3.82 4.42 -1.27
C THR A 51 -3.91 4.28 0.25
N PHE A 52 -4.26 5.36 0.95
CA PHE A 52 -4.42 5.39 2.41
C PHE A 52 -5.88 5.64 2.78
N PHE A 53 -6.48 4.77 3.58
CA PHE A 53 -7.82 4.91 4.13
C PHE A 53 -7.73 5.36 5.59
N VAL A 54 -7.69 6.68 5.78
CA VAL A 54 -7.39 7.31 7.08
C VAL A 54 -8.59 7.42 8.00
N ILE A 55 -8.32 7.45 9.31
CA ILE A 55 -9.28 7.81 10.34
C ILE A 55 -9.35 9.34 10.42
N GLY A 56 -10.55 9.89 10.20
CA GLY A 56 -10.74 11.35 10.14
C GLY A 56 -10.26 12.11 11.38
N ALA A 57 -10.39 11.53 12.58
CA ALA A 57 -9.90 12.14 13.81
C ALA A 57 -8.36 12.28 13.83
N TYR A 58 -7.63 11.25 13.36
CA TYR A 58 -6.17 11.29 13.33
C TYR A 58 -5.66 12.23 12.25
N ALA A 59 -6.34 12.27 11.11
CA ALA A 59 -6.03 13.21 10.03
C ALA A 59 -6.25 14.67 10.46
N ALA A 60 -7.28 14.95 11.25
CA ALA A 60 -7.54 16.30 11.77
C ALA A 60 -6.43 16.80 12.71
N ASP A 61 -5.82 15.90 13.49
CA ASP A 61 -4.70 16.22 14.38
C ASP A 61 -3.35 16.33 13.60
N GLN A 62 -3.33 15.92 12.34
CA GLN A 62 -2.14 15.90 11.46
C GLN A 62 -2.41 16.60 10.12
N PRO A 63 -2.70 17.92 10.09
CA PRO A 63 -3.12 18.61 8.86
C PRO A 63 -2.00 18.72 7.79
N ASN A 64 -0.75 18.44 8.15
CA ASN A 64 0.42 18.62 7.30
C ASN A 64 0.88 17.33 6.60
N THR A 65 0.25 16.18 6.85
CA THR A 65 0.49 14.95 6.07
C THR A 65 -0.19 15.08 4.71
N ASN A 66 0.40 15.87 3.83
CA ASN A 66 0.04 15.86 2.41
C ASN A 66 0.92 14.82 1.72
N PRO A 67 0.38 13.67 1.26
CA PRO A 67 1.16 12.73 0.48
C PRO A 67 1.46 13.41 -0.86
N THR A 68 2.71 13.83 -1.04
CA THR A 68 3.19 14.40 -2.31
C THR A 68 3.58 13.28 -3.26
#